data_AF-A0A820J4M2-F1
#
_entry.id   AF-A0A820J4M2-F1
#
_cell.length_a   1.000
_cell.length_b   1.000
_cell.length_c   1.000
_cell.angle_alpha   90.00
_cell.angle_beta   90.00
_cell.angle_gamma   90.00
#
_symmetry.space_group_name_H-M   'P 1'
#
loop_
_entity.id
_entity.type
_entity.pdbx_description
1 polymer ?
#
loop_
_entity_poly.entity_id
_entity_poly.type
_entity_poly.pdbx_seq_one_letter_code
_entity_poly.pdbx_strand_id
1 'polypeptide(L)'
;NGQILVLAFLFTIDNNEHSEWEKYANVASQLIKTHDRTTCIFNLNRLMQVKDREFFRYIGSLTTPPCTEGVIWTIFSHEIPIKEESLNLLRQNIMQKAYRPVQPLNGRTIFRNYEYSKMI
;
A
#
# COMPACT_ATOMS: atom_id res chain seq x y z
N ASN A 1 7.70 23.00 1.83
CA ASN A 1 7.85 21.75 1.05
C ASN A 1 7.07 20.63 1.75
N GLY A 2 6.23 19.88 1.02
CA GLY A 2 5.30 18.88 1.59
C GLY A 2 3.93 18.83 0.91
N GLN A 3 3.87 18.97 -0.42
CA GLN A 3 2.60 19.10 -1.14
C GLN A 3 1.85 17.77 -1.32
N ILE A 4 2.54 16.63 -1.16
CA ILE A 4 1.98 15.29 -1.36
C ILE A 4 2.31 14.43 -0.14
N LEU A 5 1.25 13.85 0.45
CA LEU A 5 1.32 12.83 1.49
C LEU A 5 0.89 11.49 0.89
N VAL A 6 1.72 10.46 1.03
CA VAL A 6 1.38 9.09 0.62
C VAL A 6 1.26 8.22 1.86
N LEU A 7 0.10 7.57 2.00
CA LEU A 7 -0.12 6.51 2.97
C LEU A 7 0.12 5.17 2.28
N ALA A 8 1.00 4.36 2.86
CA ALA A 8 1.39 3.07 2.32
C ALA A 8 1.15 1.96 3.32
N PHE A 9 0.64 0.85 2.82
CA PHE A 9 0.30 -0.34 3.57
C PHE A 9 0.95 -1.52 2.89
N LEU A 10 1.58 -2.39 3.67
CA LEU A 10 2.09 -3.67 3.19
C LEU A 10 1.02 -4.74 3.37
N PHE A 11 1.08 -5.79 2.54
CA PHE A 11 0.14 -6.90 2.61
C PHE A 11 0.82 -8.16 3.12
N THR A 12 0.04 -8.95 3.87
CA THR A 12 0.38 -10.32 4.25
C THR A 12 -0.67 -11.27 3.72
N ILE A 13 -0.29 -12.52 3.41
CA ILE A 13 -1.26 -13.50 2.91
C ILE A 13 -1.94 -14.16 4.10
N ASP A 14 -3.26 -14.06 4.16
CA ASP A 14 -4.11 -14.79 5.11
C ASP A 14 -5.39 -15.24 4.41
N ASN A 15 -5.58 -16.56 4.27
CA ASN A 15 -6.72 -17.14 3.57
C ASN A 15 -7.99 -17.25 4.45
N ASN A 16 -7.87 -17.02 5.77
CA ASN A 16 -9.01 -16.99 6.68
C ASN A 16 -9.60 -15.58 6.86
N GLU A 17 -8.97 -14.57 6.26
CA GLU A 17 -9.39 -13.18 6.37
C GLU A 17 -10.63 -12.87 5.51
N HIS A 18 -11.50 -11.97 5.98
CA HIS A 18 -12.62 -11.42 5.22
C HIS A 18 -12.48 -9.90 5.08
N SER A 19 -11.63 -9.47 4.16
CA SER A 19 -11.32 -8.04 3.99
C SER A 19 -12.12 -7.38 2.87
N GLU A 20 -12.28 -6.05 2.95
CA GLU A 20 -12.86 -5.25 1.86
C GLU A 20 -12.06 -5.34 0.55
N TRP A 21 -10.83 -5.87 0.59
CA TRP A 21 -10.02 -6.14 -0.60
C TRP A 21 -10.64 -7.18 -1.52
N GLU A 22 -11.47 -8.10 -1.02
CA GLU A 22 -12.18 -9.07 -1.86
C GLU A 22 -13.15 -8.36 -2.83
N LYS A 23 -13.86 -7.33 -2.36
CA LYS A 23 -14.73 -6.50 -3.21
C LYS A 23 -13.92 -5.74 -4.26
N TYR A 24 -12.76 -5.20 -3.87
CA TYR A 24 -11.89 -4.47 -4.79
C TYR A 24 -11.31 -5.41 -5.86
N ALA A 25 -10.87 -6.61 -5.47
CA ALA A 25 -10.36 -7.64 -6.37
C ALA A 25 -11.42 -8.13 -7.37
N ASN A 26 -12.66 -8.34 -6.92
CA ASN A 26 -13.78 -8.75 -7.78
C ASN A 26 -14.19 -7.69 -8.81
N VAL A 27 -13.97 -6.41 -8.48
CA VAL A 27 -14.17 -5.32 -9.44
C VAL A 27 -12.97 -5.23 -10.40
N ALA A 28 -11.75 -5.40 -9.89
CA ALA A 28 -10.54 -5.41 -10.70
C ALA A 28 -10.51 -6.56 -11.73
N SER A 29 -11.10 -7.72 -11.42
CA SER A 29 -11.17 -8.86 -12.35
C SER A 29 -12.03 -8.59 -13.59
N GLN A 30 -12.80 -7.50 -13.61
CA GLN A 30 -13.59 -7.06 -14.76
C GLN A 30 -12.79 -6.15 -15.71
N LEU A 31 -11.60 -5.70 -15.28
CA LEU A 31 -10.73 -4.79 -16.03
C LEU A 31 -9.72 -5.59 -16.85
N ILE A 32 -10.13 -6.02 -18.04
CA ILE A 32 -9.33 -6.91 -18.89
C ILE A 32 -8.44 -6.10 -19.85
N LYS A 33 -8.93 -4.94 -20.31
CA LYS A 33 -8.22 -4.07 -21.25
C LYS A 33 -7.63 -2.86 -20.54
N THR A 34 -6.56 -2.31 -21.10
CA THR A 34 -5.78 -1.18 -20.54
C THR A 34 -6.57 0.11 -20.31
N HIS A 35 -7.73 0.27 -20.92
CA HIS A 35 -8.58 1.46 -20.81
C HIS A 35 -9.97 1.16 -20.24
N ASP A 36 -10.19 -0.05 -19.73
CA ASP A 36 -11.44 -0.39 -19.06
C ASP A 36 -11.60 0.48 -17.81
N ARG A 37 -12.85 0.83 -17.52
CA ARG A 37 -13.21 1.65 -16.36
C ARG A 37 -14.37 1.01 -15.65
N THR A 38 -14.33 1.07 -14.33
CA THR A 38 -15.38 0.58 -13.45
C THR A 38 -15.42 1.44 -12.19
N THR A 39 -16.48 1.31 -11.41
CA THR A 39 -16.63 2.00 -10.13
C THR A 39 -16.69 0.97 -9.01
N CYS A 40 -15.87 1.16 -7.98
CA CYS A 40 -15.88 0.36 -6.77
C CYS A 40 -16.28 1.25 -5.59
N ILE A 41 -17.35 0.88 -4.89
CA ILE A 41 -17.72 1.51 -3.62
C ILE A 41 -17.15 0.64 -2.50
N PHE A 42 -16.30 1.21 -1.67
CA PHE A 42 -15.67 0.52 -0.55
C PHE A 42 -15.59 1.42 0.68
N ASN A 43 -15.46 0.80 1.85
CA ASN A 43 -15.21 1.52 3.08
C ASN A 43 -13.70 1.69 3.28
N LEU A 44 -13.21 2.93 3.21
CA LEU A 44 -11.78 3.21 3.31
C LEU A 44 -11.17 2.75 4.64
N ASN A 45 -11.87 2.92 5.77
CA ASN A 45 -11.35 2.50 7.08
C ASN A 45 -11.18 0.98 7.16
N ARG A 46 -12.13 0.23 6.61
CA ARG A 46 -12.06 -1.23 6.53
C ARG A 46 -11.06 -1.74 5.49
N LEU A 47 -10.80 -0.96 4.43
CA LEU A 47 -9.77 -1.27 3.44
C LEU A 47 -8.36 -1.13 4.04
N MET A 48 -8.12 -0.06 4.80
CA MET A 48 -6.81 0.23 5.41
C MET A 48 -6.52 -0.59 6.68
N GLN A 49 -7.55 -1.08 7.37
CA GLN A 49 -7.44 -1.91 8.58
C GLN A 49 -6.48 -1.37 9.67
N VAL A 50 -6.31 -0.05 9.77
CA VAL A 50 -5.36 0.55 10.72
C VAL A 50 -5.88 0.46 12.15
N LYS A 51 -5.27 -0.40 12.96
CA LYS A 51 -5.59 -0.54 14.39
C LYS A 51 -4.74 0.39 15.25
N ASP A 52 -3.42 0.19 15.26
CA ASP A 52 -2.52 0.84 16.24
C ASP A 52 -1.83 2.10 15.71
N ARG A 53 -2.11 2.47 14.45
CA ARG A 53 -1.56 3.66 13.76
C ARG A 53 -0.04 3.79 13.88
N GLU A 54 0.67 2.69 14.09
CA GLU A 54 2.12 2.63 14.07
C GLU A 54 2.61 2.77 12.62
N PHE A 55 3.55 3.67 12.40
CA PHE A 55 4.11 3.95 11.09
C PHE A 55 5.55 4.45 11.15
N PHE A 56 6.23 4.31 10.02
CA PHE A 56 7.45 5.03 9.68
C PHE A 56 7.12 6.23 8.80
N ARG A 57 7.88 7.32 8.95
CA ARG A 57 7.74 8.53 8.12
C ARG A 57 9.09 9.04 7.63
N TYR A 58 9.16 9.35 6.34
CA TYR A 58 10.34 9.97 5.72
C TYR A 58 9.95 10.82 4.52
N ILE A 59 10.87 11.71 4.11
CA ILE A 59 10.73 12.47 2.86
C ILE A 59 11.39 11.68 1.73
N GLY A 60 10.61 11.40 0.69
CA GLY A 60 11.04 10.66 -0.49
C GLY A 60 10.54 11.31 -1.77
N SER A 61 10.30 10.47 -2.78
CA SER A 61 9.79 10.87 -4.08
C SER A 61 8.61 10.02 -4.51
N LEU A 62 7.95 10.43 -5.59
CA LEU A 62 7.06 9.54 -6.34
C LEU A 62 7.85 8.33 -6.86
N THR A 63 7.21 7.16 -6.86
CA THR A 63 7.82 5.89 -7.32
C THR A 63 7.67 5.68 -8.82
N THR A 64 6.99 6.59 -9.52
CA THR A 64 6.81 6.61 -10.97
C THR A 64 7.39 7.89 -11.56
N PRO A 65 7.87 7.89 -12.83
CA PRO A 65 8.29 9.10 -13.51
C PRO A 65 7.25 10.23 -13.38
N PRO A 66 7.68 11.48 -13.14
CA PRO A 66 9.05 11.98 -13.18
C PRO A 66 9.83 11.84 -11.85
N CYS A 67 9.39 10.98 -10.92
CA CYS A 67 10.08 10.70 -9.66
C CYS A 67 10.27 11.95 -8.78
N THR A 68 9.31 12.87 -8.80
CA THR A 68 9.34 14.15 -8.06
C THR A 68 9.60 13.94 -6.57
N GLU A 69 10.55 14.67 -6.00
CA GLU A 69 10.92 14.63 -4.59
C GLU A 69 10.01 15.49 -3.70
N GLY A 70 10.18 15.37 -2.38
CA GLY A 70 9.40 16.14 -1.39
C GLY A 70 8.09 15.47 -0.97
N VAL A 71 7.90 14.20 -1.33
CA VAL A 71 6.74 13.39 -0.91
C VAL A 71 6.93 12.95 0.53
N ILE A 72 5.94 13.20 1.38
CA ILE A 72 5.90 12.68 2.75
C ILE A 72 5.36 11.26 2.69
N TRP A 73 6.22 10.27 2.86
CA TRP A 73 5.82 8.87 2.93
C TRP A 73 5.46 8.50 4.36
N THR A 74 4.30 7.85 4.53
CA THR A 74 3.86 7.25 5.78
C THR A 74 3.61 5.77 5.52
N ILE A 75 4.51 4.92 6.01
CA ILE A 75 4.41 3.47 5.84
C ILE A 75 3.91 2.90 7.15
N PHE A 76 2.70 2.35 7.16
CA PHE A 76 2.15 1.70 8.35
C PHE A 76 2.89 0.40 8.63
N SER A 77 3.19 0.16 9.91
CA SER A 77 4.00 -0.98 10.36
C SER A 77 3.21 -2.29 10.40
N HIS A 78 1.89 -2.19 10.53
CA HIS A 78 1.00 -3.35 10.50
C HIS A 78 0.63 -3.71 9.06
N GLU A 79 0.85 -4.96 8.70
CA GLU A 79 0.47 -5.51 7.40
C GLU A 79 -1.04 -5.75 7.34
N ILE A 80 -1.62 -5.54 6.16
CA ILE A 80 -3.03 -5.81 5.89
C ILE A 80 -3.16 -7.25 5.39
N PRO A 81 -3.97 -8.10 6.04
CA PRO A 81 -4.22 -9.44 5.54
C PRO A 81 -5.06 -9.42 4.26
N ILE A 82 -4.66 -10.22 3.28
CA ILE A 82 -5.37 -10.43 2.01
C ILE A 82 -5.35 -11.91 1.63
N LYS A 83 -6.48 -12.41 1.11
CA LYS A 83 -6.54 -13.76 0.53
C LYS A 83 -5.62 -13.84 -0.68
N GLU A 84 -4.96 -14.98 -0.85
CA GLU A 84 -4.08 -15.22 -1.98
C GLU A 84 -4.82 -15.09 -3.32
N GLU A 85 -6.05 -15.60 -3.41
CA GLU A 85 -6.91 -15.50 -4.59
C GLU A 85 -7.18 -14.03 -4.97
N SER A 86 -7.57 -13.19 -4.00
CA SER A 86 -7.81 -11.77 -4.23
C SER A 86 -6.55 -11.05 -4.70
N LEU A 87 -5.40 -11.34 -4.09
CA LEU A 87 -4.12 -10.78 -4.51
C LEU A 87 -3.74 -11.19 -5.94
N ASN A 88 -4.03 -12.43 -6.33
CA ASN A 88 -3.78 -12.93 -7.67
C ASN A 88 -4.66 -12.24 -8.72
N LEU A 89 -5.94 -11.98 -8.42
CA LEU A 89 -6.81 -11.18 -9.29
C LEU A 89 -6.25 -9.77 -9.51
N LEU A 90 -5.77 -9.10 -8.45
CA LEU A 90 -5.16 -7.78 -8.56
C LEU A 90 -3.88 -7.80 -9.41
N ARG A 91 -3.00 -8.79 -9.18
CA ARG A 91 -1.75 -8.97 -9.93
C ARG A 91 -1.98 -9.21 -11.41
N GLN A 92 -2.96 -10.04 -11.75
CA GLN A 92 -3.27 -10.38 -13.14
C GLN A 92 -3.88 -9.21 -13.91
N ASN A 93 -4.79 -8.44 -13.29
CA ASN A 93 -5.60 -7.46 -14.01
C ASN A 93 -5.03 -6.03 -13.93
N ILE A 94 -4.45 -5.62 -12.79
CA ILE A 94 -4.09 -4.20 -12.58
C ILE A 94 -2.69 -3.93 -12.00
N MET A 95 -1.94 -4.93 -11.53
CA MET A 95 -0.62 -4.73 -10.87
C MET A 95 0.57 -5.39 -11.59
N GLN A 96 0.49 -5.65 -12.89
CA GLN A 96 1.56 -6.33 -13.63
C GLN A 96 2.91 -5.58 -13.55
N LYS A 97 3.85 -6.10 -12.74
CA LYS A 97 5.20 -5.54 -12.50
C LYS A 97 5.21 -4.05 -12.09
N ALA A 98 4.20 -3.62 -11.33
CA ALA A 98 4.03 -2.24 -10.90
C ALA A 98 4.82 -1.91 -9.61
N TYR A 99 6.14 -2.13 -9.58
CA TYR A 99 6.98 -1.73 -8.45
C TYR A 99 8.34 -1.19 -8.90
N ARG A 100 8.90 -0.30 -8.06
CA ARG A 100 10.24 0.26 -8.22
C ARG A 100 11.21 -0.42 -7.22
N PRO A 101 12.45 -0.75 -7.60
CA PRO A 101 13.44 -1.26 -6.65
C PRO A 101 13.69 -0.29 -5.49
N VAL A 102 14.09 -0.84 -4.33
CA VAL A 102 14.51 -0.02 -3.18
C VAL A 102 15.63 0.95 -3.57
N GLN A 103 15.58 2.16 -3.04
CA GLN A 103 16.55 3.20 -3.33
C GLN A 103 17.45 3.43 -2.10
N PRO A 104 18.73 3.79 -2.29
CA PRO A 104 19.64 4.06 -1.19
C PRO A 104 19.11 5.13 -0.23
N LEU A 105 19.38 4.98 1.06
CA LEU A 105 18.87 5.92 2.07
C LEU A 105 19.52 7.31 1.96
N ASN A 106 20.77 7.39 1.48
CA ASN A 106 21.52 8.64 1.27
C ASN A 106 21.50 9.57 2.49
N GLY A 107 21.66 9.02 3.69
CA GLY A 107 21.70 9.78 4.95
C GLY A 107 20.35 10.34 5.43
N ARG A 108 19.23 10.03 4.75
CA ARG A 108 17.89 10.47 5.20
C ARG A 108 17.52 9.85 6.53
N THR A 109 16.94 10.66 7.40
CA THR A 109 16.36 10.21 8.67
C THR A 109 14.97 9.62 8.45
N ILE A 110 14.70 8.48 9.07
CA ILE A 110 13.38 7.85 9.13
C ILE A 110 12.85 8.02 10.56
N PHE A 111 11.67 8.61 10.67
CA PHE A 111 10.96 8.75 11.93
C PHE A 111 10.00 7.58 12.11
N ARG A 112 9.64 7.26 13.35
CA ARG A 112 8.54 6.37 13.70
C ARG A 112 7.73 7.00 14.83
N ASN A 113 6.45 6.66 14.96
CA ASN A 113 5.58 7.20 16.01
C ASN A 113 5.36 6.27 17.21
N TYR A 114 6.14 5.18 17.29
CA TYR A 114 6.04 4.17 18.33
C TYR A 114 7.43 3.82 18.87
N GLU A 115 7.48 3.31 20.08
CA GLU A 115 8.74 2.93 20.71
C GLU A 115 9.29 1.63 20.14
N TYR A 116 10.60 1.46 20.21
CA TYR A 116 11.22 0.18 19.85
C TYR A 116 10.95 -0.83 20.97
N SER A 117 9.98 -1.71 20.79
CA SER A 117 9.94 -2.93 21.58
C SER A 117 10.96 -3.91 21.02
N LYS A 118 12.09 -4.07 21.71
CA LYS A 118 13.03 -5.17 21.43
C LYS A 118 12.27 -6.44 21.79
N MET A 119 11.96 -7.31 20.81
CA MET A 119 11.40 -8.62 21.13
C MET A 119 12.37 -9.30 22.11
N ILE A 120 11.88 -9.56 23.31
CA ILE A 120 12.59 -10.25 24.38
C ILE A 120 12.54 -11.75 24.12
#